data_AF-A0A3R7YF01-F1
#
_entry.id   AF-A0A3R7YF01-F1
#
_cell.length_a   1.000
_cell.length_b   1.000
_cell.length_c   1.000
_cell.angle_alpha   90.00
_cell.angle_beta   90.00
_cell.angle_gamma   90.00
#
_symmetry.space_group_name_H-M   'P 1'
#
loop_
_entity.id
_entity.type
_entity.pdbx_description
1 polymer ?
#
loop_
_entity_poly.entity_id
_entity_poly.type
_entity_poly.pdbx_seq_one_letter_code
_entity_poly.pdbx_strand_id
1 'polypeptide(L)'
;MSDSPTLDEFMRHLQASLDEAQSIEDKFEREERTLQLEIAIQESLIFINRYKELVSHGIDPLILVSNDPDVEAPPPASKVQALSLGNSICKSCGANLDRDLDFCPACGDRNEV
;
A
#
# COMPACT_ATOMS: atom_id res chain seq x y z
N MET A 1 -18.42 19.44 4.01
CA MET A 1 -18.05 18.43 2.99
C MET A 1 -17.13 19.14 2.02
N SER A 2 -15.92 18.63 1.80
CA SER A 2 -15.06 19.16 0.73
C SER A 2 -15.68 18.79 -0.61
N ASP A 3 -15.77 19.73 -1.55
CA ASP A 3 -16.33 19.51 -2.90
C ASP A 3 -15.40 18.68 -3.81
N SER A 4 -14.55 17.83 -3.24
CA SER A 4 -13.54 17.08 -3.99
C SER A 4 -13.55 15.61 -3.57
N PRO A 5 -13.39 14.68 -4.53
CA PRO A 5 -13.39 13.26 -4.27
C PRO A 5 -12.22 12.87 -3.37
N THR A 6 -12.47 11.92 -2.48
CA THR A 6 -11.48 11.32 -1.59
C THR A 6 -10.69 10.23 -2.30
N LEU A 7 -9.54 9.87 -1.73
CA LEU A 7 -8.72 8.77 -2.25
C LEU A 7 -9.44 7.42 -2.19
N ASP A 8 -10.26 7.19 -1.16
CA ASP A 8 -11.07 5.97 -1.04
C ASP A 8 -12.14 5.88 -2.15
N GLU A 9 -12.79 7.00 -2.48
CA GLU A 9 -13.73 7.07 -3.60
C GLU A 9 -13.04 6.82 -4.95
N PHE A 10 -11.82 7.35 -5.13
CA PHE A 10 -11.01 7.06 -6.31
C PHE A 10 -10.63 5.57 -6.41
N MET A 11 -10.16 4.94 -5.32
CA MET A 11 -9.85 3.51 -5.32
C MET A 11 -11.06 2.64 -5.64
N ARG A 12 -12.24 2.97 -5.10
CA ARG A 12 -13.49 2.27 -5.43
C ARG A 12 -13.86 2.41 -6.90
N HIS A 13 -13.66 3.61 -7.47
CA HIS A 13 -13.86 3.82 -8.90
C HIS A 13 -12.91 2.97 -9.74
N LEU A 14 -11.62 2.92 -9.39
CA LEU A 14 -10.64 2.07 -10.10
C LEU A 14 -11.01 0.58 -10.05
N GLN A 15 -11.49 0.09 -8.90
CA GLN A 15 -11.96 -1.28 -8.75
C GLN A 15 -13.16 -1.58 -9.63
N ALA A 16 -14.16 -0.69 -9.68
CA ALA A 16 -15.30 -0.83 -10.59
C ALA A 16 -14.86 -0.81 -12.07
N SER A 17 -13.93 0.08 -12.44
CA SER A 17 -13.38 0.14 -13.80
C SER A 17 -12.59 -1.13 -14.17
N LEU A 18 -12.00 -1.84 -13.21
CA LEU A 18 -11.29 -3.10 -13.44
C LEU A 18 -12.27 -4.22 -13.82
N ASP A 19 -13.42 -4.27 -13.16
CA ASP A 19 -14.51 -5.18 -13.50
C ASP A 19 -15.09 -4.86 -14.88
N GLU A 20 -15.30 -3.57 -15.18
CA GLU A 20 -15.77 -3.11 -16.49
C GLU A 20 -14.78 -3.47 -17.61
N ALA A 21 -13.47 -3.37 -17.36
CA ALA A 21 -12.44 -3.71 -18.35
C ALA A 21 -12.53 -5.17 -18.83
N GLN A 22 -13.10 -6.09 -18.03
CA GLN A 22 -13.30 -7.48 -18.45
C GLN A 22 -14.26 -7.62 -19.65
N SER A 23 -15.13 -6.63 -19.87
CA SER A 23 -16.07 -6.60 -20.99
C SER A 23 -15.47 -6.17 -22.33
N ILE A 24 -14.23 -5.67 -22.34
CA ILE A 24 -13.53 -5.27 -23.58
C ILE A 24 -13.32 -6.51 -24.46
N GLU A 25 -13.75 -6.46 -25.72
CA GLU A 25 -13.66 -7.59 -26.65
C GLU A 25 -12.21 -7.87 -27.08
N ASP A 26 -11.46 -6.83 -27.46
CA ASP A 26 -10.07 -6.93 -27.87
C ASP A 26 -9.19 -7.35 -26.68
N LYS A 27 -8.46 -8.45 -26.86
CA LYS A 27 -7.63 -9.02 -25.79
C LYS A 27 -6.49 -8.08 -25.39
N PHE A 28 -5.80 -7.47 -26.36
CA PHE A 28 -4.65 -6.62 -26.07
C PHE A 28 -5.09 -5.34 -25.38
N GLU A 29 -6.19 -4.72 -25.84
CA GLU A 29 -6.78 -3.55 -25.19
C GLU A 29 -7.22 -3.87 -23.76
N ARG A 30 -7.88 -5.02 -23.56
CA ARG A 30 -8.29 -5.49 -22.23
C ARG A 30 -7.11 -5.67 -21.28
N GLU A 31 -6.05 -6.34 -21.74
CA GLU A 31 -4.85 -6.60 -20.95
C GLU A 31 -4.12 -5.29 -20.60
N GLU A 32 -3.99 -4.38 -21.57
CA GLU A 32 -3.38 -3.07 -21.34
C GLU A 32 -4.19 -2.25 -20.33
N ARG A 33 -5.52 -2.18 -20.49
CA ARG A 33 -6.38 -1.43 -19.58
C ARG A 33 -6.38 -2.01 -18.18
N THR A 34 -6.42 -3.35 -18.06
CA THR A 34 -6.33 -4.07 -16.78
C THR A 34 -5.03 -3.71 -16.07
N LEU A 35 -3.89 -3.80 -16.77
CA LEU A 35 -2.58 -3.47 -16.20
C LEU A 35 -2.51 -2.02 -15.70
N GLN A 36 -3.02 -1.06 -16.48
CA GLN A 36 -3.04 0.36 -16.07
C GLN A 36 -3.83 0.57 -14.77
N LEU A 37 -4.99 -0.08 -14.64
CA LEU A 37 -5.83 0.00 -13.45
C LEU A 37 -5.17 -0.66 -12.24
N GLU A 38 -4.58 -1.85 -12.40
CA GLU A 38 -3.86 -2.55 -11.35
C GLU A 38 -2.66 -1.74 -10.83
N ILE A 39 -1.90 -1.11 -11.72
CA ILE A 39 -0.80 -0.22 -11.34
C ILE A 39 -1.34 0.96 -10.53
N ALA A 40 -2.40 1.63 -10.98
CA ALA A 40 -2.97 2.77 -10.28
C ALA A 40 -3.50 2.41 -8.88
N ILE A 41 -4.14 1.24 -8.73
CA ILE A 41 -4.59 0.71 -7.44
C ILE A 41 -3.38 0.45 -6.53
N GLN A 42 -2.33 -0.21 -7.04
CA GLN A 42 -1.13 -0.49 -6.27
C GLN A 42 -0.45 0.80 -5.77
N GLU A 43 -0.28 1.80 -6.63
CA GLU A 43 0.33 3.08 -6.23
C GLU A 43 -0.52 3.83 -5.19
N SER A 44 -1.86 3.75 -5.30
CA SER A 44 -2.77 4.32 -4.30
C SER A 44 -2.59 3.66 -2.92
N LEU A 45 -2.47 2.33 -2.88
CA LEU A 45 -2.22 1.58 -1.64
C LEU A 45 -0.86 1.90 -1.04
N ILE A 46 0.18 1.98 -1.86
CA ILE A 46 1.53 2.36 -1.45
C ILE A 46 1.51 3.73 -0.79
N PHE A 47 0.85 4.70 -1.41
CA PHE A 47 0.70 6.04 -0.86
C PHE A 47 -0.02 6.03 0.50
N ILE A 48 -1.16 5.34 0.63
CA ILE A 48 -1.92 5.29 1.88
C ILE A 48 -1.10 4.65 3.00
N ASN A 49 -0.44 3.54 2.72
CA ASN A 49 0.37 2.84 3.72
C ASN A 49 1.53 3.72 4.16
N ARG A 50 2.24 4.35 3.21
CA ARG A 50 3.35 5.24 3.51
C ARG A 50 2.89 6.47 4.30
N TYR A 51 1.76 7.05 3.94
CA TYR A 51 1.16 8.17 4.67
C TYR A 51 0.89 7.78 6.12
N LYS A 52 0.24 6.64 6.35
CA LYS A 52 -0.07 6.13 7.69
C LYS A 52 1.21 5.84 8.50
N GLU A 53 2.21 5.25 7.87
CA GLU A 53 3.52 4.98 8.47
C GLU A 53 4.15 6.27 9.00
N LEU A 54 4.29 7.27 8.15
CA LEU A 54 4.94 8.55 8.48
C LEU A 54 4.17 9.30 9.58
N VAL A 55 2.84 9.35 9.48
CA VAL A 55 2.00 9.97 10.52
C VAL A 55 2.16 9.24 11.86
N SER A 56 2.29 7.91 11.87
CA SER A 56 2.53 7.14 13.11
C SER A 56 3.87 7.45 13.77
N HIS A 57 4.86 7.90 12.98
CA HIS A 57 6.16 8.37 13.43
C HIS A 57 6.20 9.88 13.73
N GLY A 58 5.06 10.60 13.63
CA GLY A 58 4.99 12.05 13.84
C GLY A 58 5.64 12.87 12.72
N ILE A 59 5.89 12.26 11.56
CA ILE A 59 6.44 12.92 10.37
C ILE A 59 5.26 13.38 9.51
N ASP A 60 5.25 14.64 9.07
CA ASP A 60 4.25 15.13 8.12
C ASP A 60 4.59 14.63 6.69
N PRO A 61 3.79 13.71 6.13
CA PRO A 61 4.05 13.10 4.82
C PRO A 61 3.81 14.04 3.64
N LEU A 62 3.19 15.21 3.86
CA LEU A 62 2.86 16.17 2.80
C LEU A 62 3.88 17.31 2.71
N ILE A 63 4.91 17.31 3.56
CA ILE A 63 6.08 18.16 3.37
C ILE A 63 6.78 17.67 2.10
N LEU A 64 6.54 18.36 1.00
CA LEU A 64 7.37 18.29 -0.19
C LEU A 64 8.80 18.52 0.28
N VAL A 65 9.64 17.48 0.22
CA VAL A 65 11.04 17.48 0.69
C VAL A 65 11.64 18.85 0.44
N SER A 66 11.76 19.66 1.49
CA SER A 66 12.52 20.89 1.42
C SER A 66 13.94 20.46 1.06
N ASN A 67 14.55 21.08 0.04
CA ASN A 67 15.98 20.91 -0.28
C ASN A 67 16.88 21.50 0.82
N ASP A 68 16.44 21.41 2.07
CA ASP A 68 17.17 21.84 3.23
C ASP A 68 18.15 20.72 3.58
N PRO A 69 19.47 20.92 3.43
CA PRO A 69 20.48 19.90 3.67
C PRO A 69 20.50 19.41 5.14
N ASP A 70 19.85 20.12 6.06
CA ASP A 70 19.76 19.77 7.48
C ASP A 70 18.54 18.89 7.82
N VAL A 71 17.61 18.66 6.88
CA VAL A 71 16.43 17.79 7.09
C VAL A 71 16.66 16.44 6.44
N GLU A 72 16.96 15.42 7.25
CA GLU A 72 17.11 14.04 6.76
C GLU A 72 15.76 13.53 6.24
N ALA A 73 15.68 13.29 4.93
CA ALA A 73 14.47 12.78 4.30
C ALA A 73 14.17 11.34 4.75
N PRO A 74 12.90 10.98 4.97
CA PRO A 74 12.54 9.60 5.27
C PRO A 74 13.03 8.66 4.15
N PRO A 75 13.57 7.48 4.47
CA PRO A 75 14.05 6.55 3.45
C PRO A 75 12.91 6.20 2.48
N PRO A 76 13.15 6.14 1.16
CA PRO A 76 12.10 5.83 0.20
C PRO A 76 11.49 4.47 0.53
N ALA A 77 10.16 4.40 0.65
CA ALA A 77 9.49 3.13 0.84
C ALA A 77 9.60 2.32 -0.46
N SER A 78 10.29 1.17 -0.41
CA SER A 78 10.28 0.26 -1.56
C SER A 78 8.88 -0.31 -1.77
N LYS A 79 8.50 -0.62 -3.01
CA LYS A 79 7.18 -1.21 -3.35
C LYS A 79 6.80 -2.38 -2.44
N VAL A 80 7.77 -3.25 -2.15
CA VAL A 80 7.60 -4.42 -1.28
C VAL A 80 7.32 -4.02 0.17
N GLN A 81 8.06 -3.04 0.71
CA GLN A 81 7.88 -2.56 2.08
C GLN A 81 6.52 -1.86 2.26
N ALA A 82 6.14 -1.02 1.30
CA ALA A 82 4.87 -0.29 1.35
C ALA A 82 3.65 -1.22 1.26
N LEU A 83 3.74 -2.30 0.48
CA LEU A 83 2.68 -3.31 0.39
C LEU A 83 2.67 -4.29 1.58
N SER A 84 3.76 -4.40 2.34
CA SER A 84 3.87 -5.27 3.52
C SER A 84 3.51 -4.58 4.83
N LEU A 85 3.05 -3.31 4.78
CA LEU A 85 2.79 -2.50 5.96
C LEU A 85 1.55 -3.02 6.69
N GLY A 86 1.80 -3.85 7.70
CA GLY A 86 0.78 -4.64 8.39
C GLY A 86 1.39 -5.83 9.09
N ASN A 87 2.54 -6.33 8.63
CA ASN A 87 3.11 -7.54 9.19
C ASN A 87 3.81 -7.26 10.53
N SER A 88 3.44 -8.01 11.57
CA SER A 88 4.24 -8.11 12.80
C SER A 88 5.48 -8.97 12.52
N ILE A 89 6.51 -8.91 13.35
CA ILE A 89 7.69 -9.78 13.18
C ILE A 89 7.61 -10.87 14.23
N CYS A 90 7.82 -12.12 13.83
CA CYS A 90 7.84 -13.25 14.75
C CYS A 90 9.00 -13.11 15.73
N LYS A 91 8.70 -13.04 17.03
CA LYS A 91 9.73 -12.90 18.08
C LYS A 91 10.67 -14.10 18.16
N SER A 92 10.24 -15.28 17.71
CA SER A 92 11.07 -16.50 17.72
C SER A 92 12.02 -16.64 16.54
N CYS A 93 11.59 -16.30 15.31
CA CYS A 93 12.35 -16.61 14.09
C CYS A 93 12.64 -15.40 13.19
N GLY A 94 12.06 -14.22 13.48
CA GLY A 94 12.28 -12.99 12.71
C GLY A 94 11.54 -12.91 11.38
N ALA A 95 10.68 -13.88 11.05
CA ALA A 95 9.86 -13.84 9.84
C ALA A 95 8.73 -12.81 9.94
N ASN A 96 8.33 -12.24 8.79
CA ASN A 96 7.14 -11.40 8.71
C ASN A 96 5.88 -12.25 8.96
N LEU A 97 5.07 -11.80 9.91
CA LEU A 97 3.80 -12.39 10.33
C LEU A 97 2.65 -11.53 9.85
N ASP A 98 1.71 -12.15 9.18
CA ASP A 98 0.42 -11.53 8.94
C ASP A 98 -0.30 -11.30 10.28
N ARG A 99 -0.96 -10.15 10.45
CA ARG A 99 -1.67 -9.79 11.70
C ARG A 99 -2.92 -10.63 11.92
N ASP A 100 -3.44 -11.24 10.86
CA ASP A 100 -4.63 -12.09 10.92
C ASP A 100 -4.30 -13.55 11.32
N LEU A 101 -3.02 -13.86 11.59
CA LEU A 101 -2.56 -15.20 11.98
C LEU A 101 -2.11 -15.26 13.45
N ASP A 102 -2.73 -16.15 14.22
CA ASP A 102 -2.36 -16.45 15.62
C ASP A 102 -1.09 -17.32 15.74
N PHE A 103 -0.44 -17.65 14.62
CA PHE A 103 0.75 -18.50 14.58
C PHE A 103 1.69 -18.14 13.42
N CYS A 104 2.97 -18.45 13.57
CA CYS A 104 3.98 -18.23 12.56
C CYS A 104 4.02 -19.35 11.53
N PRO A 105 3.77 -19.08 10.23
CA PRO A 105 3.86 -20.11 9.19
C PRO A 105 5.31 -20.55 8.90
N ALA A 106 6.32 -19.78 9.31
CA ALA A 106 7.72 -20.10 9.06
C ALA A 106 8.33 -21.02 10.14
N CYS A 107 7.94 -20.87 11.41
CA CYS A 107 8.50 -21.66 12.52
C CYS A 107 7.47 -22.40 13.38
N GLY A 108 6.17 -22.13 13.21
CA GLY A 108 5.09 -22.80 13.94
C GLY A 108 4.80 -22.24 15.34
N ASP A 109 5.51 -21.22 15.79
CA ASP A 109 5.26 -20.62 17.11
C ASP A 109 3.96 -19.82 17.15
N ARG A 110 3.28 -19.82 18.32
CA ARG A 110 2.06 -19.04 18.52
C ARG A 110 2.40 -17.58 18.83
N ASN A 111 1.63 -16.69 18.24
CA ASN A 111 1.75 -15.25 18.49
C ASN A 111 0.99 -14.94 19.79
N GLU A 112 1.69 -14.94 20.92
CA GLU A 112 1.12 -14.45 22.18
C GLU A 112 1.04 -12.91 22.13
N VAL A 113 -0.19 -12.40 22.23
CA VAL A 113 -0.52 -10.96 22.27
C VAL A 113 0.13 -10.29 23.48
#